data_AF-A0AAP0JWY9-F1
#
_entry.id   AF-A0AAP0JWY9-F1
#
_cell.length_a   1.000
_cell.length_b   1.000
_cell.length_c   1.000
_cell.angle_alpha   90.00
_cell.angle_beta   90.00
_cell.angle_gamma   90.00
#
_symmetry.space_group_name_H-M   'P 1'
#
loop_
_entity.id
_entity.type
_entity.pdbx_description
1 polymer ?
#
loop_
_entity_poly.entity_id
_entity_poly.type
_entity_poly.pdbx_seq_one_letter_code
_entity_poly.pdbx_strand_id
1 'polypeptide(L)'
;MRTAKLIEQCVPLSLYLINNEYVYKLLGKTGLPVWMLGLGVDRLRADMNRLLAILFHQGVLDEQFLQLQQLQDESSPNFVFEVVTIYFRESEKLLRILRDNLSDREFSDYAKMGIHLNQFLGSSSSIGAKRVRNVCVAFRAASEQNNRLGCLRALELLEHEYCFLKNKLYELFQLEQQRSMAAGVRYPAQH
;
A
#
# COMPACT_ATOMS: atom_id res chain seq x y z
N MET A 1 2.77 -17.38 18.02
CA MET A 1 3.65 -17.91 16.94
C MET A 1 3.07 -17.85 15.53
N ARG A 2 1.74 -17.70 15.29
CA ARG A 2 1.19 -17.56 13.92
C ARG A 2 1.29 -16.13 13.35
N THR A 3 1.11 -15.09 14.18
CA THR A 3 1.15 -13.67 13.78
C THR A 3 2.49 -13.19 13.22
N ALA A 4 3.61 -13.65 13.80
CA ALA A 4 4.95 -13.31 13.31
C ALA A 4 5.21 -13.79 11.85
N LYS A 5 4.51 -14.85 11.42
CA LYS A 5 4.69 -15.46 10.08
C LYS A 5 3.99 -14.68 8.95
N LEU A 6 3.02 -13.82 9.27
CA LEU A 6 2.26 -13.06 8.26
C LEU A 6 3.00 -11.80 7.80
N ILE A 7 3.77 -11.14 8.68
CA ILE A 7 4.55 -9.96 8.30
C ILE A 7 5.78 -10.32 7.46
N GLU A 8 6.34 -11.52 7.64
CA GLU A 8 7.41 -12.03 6.78
C GLU A 8 6.93 -12.27 5.33
N GLN A 9 5.62 -12.41 5.10
CA GLN A 9 5.04 -12.51 3.75
C GLN A 9 4.82 -11.13 3.10
N CYS A 10 5.10 -10.06 3.83
CA CYS A 10 4.95 -8.70 3.35
C CYS A 10 6.16 -8.21 2.62
N VAL A 11 5.94 -7.58 1.47
CA VAL A 11 6.99 -6.83 0.78
C VAL A 11 7.60 -5.83 1.78
N PRO A 12 8.91 -5.89 2.03
CA PRO A 12 9.54 -5.00 3.00
C PRO A 12 9.48 -3.56 2.50
N LEU A 13 9.31 -2.60 3.41
CA LEU A 13 9.23 -1.19 3.04
C LEU A 13 10.51 -0.69 2.34
N SER A 14 11.65 -1.32 2.61
CA SER A 14 12.90 -1.07 1.89
C SER A 14 12.77 -1.30 0.38
N LEU A 15 12.00 -2.30 -0.06
CA LEU A 15 11.82 -2.60 -1.49
C LEU A 15 10.94 -1.55 -2.19
N TYR A 16 9.98 -0.95 -1.47
CA TYR A 16 9.24 0.22 -1.93
C TYR A 16 10.20 1.40 -2.20
N LEU A 17 11.13 1.65 -1.29
CA LEU A 17 12.05 2.78 -1.37
C LEU A 17 13.15 2.60 -2.43
N ILE A 18 13.70 1.37 -2.56
CA ILE A 18 14.75 1.04 -3.54
C ILE A 18 14.25 1.25 -4.98
N ASN A 19 12.97 1.02 -5.23
CA ASN A 19 12.39 1.19 -6.56
C ASN A 19 12.47 2.64 -7.07
N ASN A 20 12.63 3.66 -6.24
CA ASN A 20 12.64 5.05 -6.71
C ASN A 20 14.05 5.65 -6.90
N GLU A 21 15.06 5.19 -6.16
CA GLU A 21 16.41 5.79 -6.20
C GLU A 21 17.19 5.49 -7.51
N TYR A 22 16.84 4.41 -8.21
CA TYR A 22 17.56 3.97 -9.42
C TYR A 22 16.95 4.42 -10.75
N VAL A 23 15.66 4.75 -10.80
CA VAL A 23 14.96 4.96 -12.09
C VAL A 23 15.22 6.35 -12.65
N TYR A 24 15.31 7.38 -11.80
CA TYR A 24 15.75 8.70 -12.26
C TYR A 24 17.23 8.74 -12.70
N LYS A 25 18.06 7.81 -12.20
CA LYS A 25 19.46 7.65 -12.65
C LYS A 25 19.60 6.84 -13.96
N LEU A 26 18.68 5.93 -14.27
CA LEU A 26 18.78 5.04 -15.44
C LEU A 26 18.15 5.57 -16.73
N LEU A 27 17.31 6.61 -16.67
CA LEU A 27 16.74 7.24 -17.87
C LEU A 27 17.80 7.86 -18.82
N GLY A 28 19.07 7.90 -18.41
CA GLY A 28 20.18 8.39 -19.24
C GLY A 28 20.92 7.33 -20.07
N LYS A 29 20.67 6.02 -19.90
CA LYS A 29 21.53 4.99 -20.52
C LYS A 29 20.80 3.67 -20.80
N THR A 30 20.02 3.57 -21.87
CA THR A 30 19.94 2.34 -22.70
C THR A 30 19.16 2.61 -23.99
N GLY A 31 19.80 2.35 -25.13
CA GLY A 31 19.17 2.39 -26.44
C GLY A 31 18.56 1.03 -26.79
N LEU A 32 17.24 0.89 -26.62
CA LEU A 32 16.45 -0.24 -27.13
C LEU A 32 15.49 0.22 -28.24
N PRO A 33 15.15 -0.64 -29.22
CA PRO A 33 14.49 -0.22 -30.46
C PRO A 33 12.99 0.09 -30.31
N VAL A 34 12.55 1.10 -31.07
CA VAL A 34 11.22 1.76 -31.04
C VAL A 34 10.03 0.85 -31.37
N TRP A 35 10.22 -0.25 -32.08
CA TRP A 35 9.12 -1.13 -32.49
C TRP A 35 8.55 -2.01 -31.36
N MET A 36 9.14 -1.99 -30.15
CA MET A 36 8.56 -2.62 -28.96
C MET A 36 7.69 -1.68 -28.10
N LEU A 37 7.58 -0.38 -28.42
CA LEU A 37 7.10 0.65 -27.47
C LEU A 37 5.59 0.96 -27.49
N GLY A 38 4.82 0.57 -28.50
CA GLY A 38 3.36 0.75 -28.49
C GLY A 38 2.64 -0.36 -27.72
N LEU A 39 2.82 -1.60 -28.17
CA LEU A 39 2.14 -2.78 -27.63
C LEU A 39 2.52 -3.08 -26.17
N GLY A 40 3.76 -2.75 -25.75
CA GLY A 40 4.21 -2.94 -24.37
C GLY A 40 3.57 -1.97 -23.39
N VAL A 41 3.44 -0.69 -23.75
CA VAL A 41 2.82 0.35 -22.90
C VAL A 41 1.33 0.12 -22.77
N ASP A 42 0.65 -0.24 -23.87
CA ASP A 42 -0.78 -0.55 -23.86
C ASP A 42 -1.09 -1.79 -23.03
N ARG A 43 -0.24 -2.83 -23.12
CA ARG A 43 -0.35 -4.03 -22.29
C ARG A 43 -0.15 -3.72 -20.81
N LEU A 44 0.87 -2.95 -20.45
CA LEU A 44 1.11 -2.54 -19.06
C LEU A 44 -0.05 -1.72 -18.50
N ARG A 45 -0.63 -0.81 -19.31
CA ARG A 45 -1.82 -0.05 -18.95
C ARG A 45 -3.03 -0.97 -18.75
N ALA A 46 -3.22 -1.96 -19.60
CA ALA A 46 -4.30 -2.95 -19.47
C ALA A 46 -4.12 -3.79 -18.19
N ASP A 47 -2.90 -4.23 -17.89
CA ASP A 47 -2.57 -5.01 -16.70
C ASP A 47 -2.80 -4.20 -15.41
N MET A 48 -2.39 -2.92 -15.38
CA MET A 48 -2.70 -2.00 -14.27
C MET A 48 -4.20 -1.82 -14.06
N ASN A 49 -4.94 -1.55 -15.13
CA ASN A 49 -6.39 -1.35 -15.08
C ASN A 49 -7.09 -2.62 -14.58
N ARG A 50 -6.63 -3.79 -15.02
CA ARG A 50 -7.15 -5.08 -14.57
C ARG A 50 -6.88 -5.30 -13.09
N LEU A 51 -5.67 -5.01 -12.61
CA LEU A 51 -5.32 -5.10 -11.19
C LEU A 51 -6.21 -4.18 -10.36
N LEU A 52 -6.34 -2.90 -10.74
CA LEU A 52 -7.23 -1.96 -10.05
C LEU A 52 -8.67 -2.44 -10.03
N ALA A 53 -9.21 -2.87 -11.17
CA ALA A 53 -10.57 -3.40 -11.26
C ALA A 53 -10.80 -4.57 -10.30
N ILE A 54 -9.83 -5.49 -10.17
CA ILE A 54 -9.89 -6.58 -9.20
C ILE A 54 -9.89 -6.05 -7.76
N LEU A 55 -9.02 -5.09 -7.43
CA LEU A 55 -8.94 -4.52 -6.08
C LEU A 55 -10.21 -3.79 -5.66
N PHE A 56 -10.84 -3.04 -6.57
CA PHE A 56 -12.14 -2.40 -6.33
C PHE A 56 -13.26 -3.43 -6.20
N HIS A 57 -13.31 -4.42 -7.10
CA HIS A 57 -14.33 -5.45 -7.08
C HIS A 57 -14.29 -6.30 -5.80
N GLN A 58 -13.08 -6.65 -5.34
CA GLN A 58 -12.87 -7.35 -4.07
C GLN A 58 -13.05 -6.45 -2.83
N GLY A 59 -13.33 -5.16 -3.02
CA GLY A 59 -13.51 -4.19 -1.95
C GLY A 59 -12.24 -3.87 -1.16
N VAL A 60 -11.06 -4.19 -1.70
CA VAL A 60 -9.75 -3.89 -1.10
C VAL A 60 -9.53 -2.38 -1.10
N LEU A 61 -9.85 -1.74 -2.23
CA LEU A 61 -9.84 -0.30 -2.41
C LEU A 61 -11.26 0.25 -2.56
N ASP A 62 -11.44 1.53 -2.24
CA ASP A 62 -12.65 2.30 -2.52
C ASP A 62 -12.36 3.61 -3.25
N GLU A 63 -13.42 4.36 -3.56
CA GLU A 63 -13.37 5.58 -4.38
C GLU A 63 -12.38 6.63 -3.87
N GLN A 64 -12.01 6.61 -2.59
CA GLN A 64 -11.00 7.53 -2.06
C GLN A 64 -9.62 7.30 -2.71
N PHE A 65 -9.30 6.07 -3.12
CA PHE A 65 -8.07 5.80 -3.87
C PHE A 65 -8.10 6.45 -5.26
N LEU A 66 -9.27 6.49 -5.93
CA LEU A 66 -9.42 7.19 -7.22
C LEU A 66 -9.24 8.69 -7.05
N GLN A 67 -9.81 9.27 -5.98
CA GLN A 67 -9.61 10.67 -5.65
C GLN A 67 -8.13 10.97 -5.38
N LEU A 68 -7.42 10.08 -4.67
CA LEU A 68 -5.98 10.22 -4.45
C LEU A 68 -5.21 10.22 -5.78
N GLN A 69 -5.58 9.36 -6.74
CA GLN A 69 -4.97 9.33 -8.07
C GLN A 69 -5.23 10.61 -8.87
N GLN A 70 -6.38 11.26 -8.71
CA GLN A 70 -6.73 12.52 -9.39
C GLN A 70 -5.90 13.72 -8.90
N LEU A 71 -5.32 13.63 -7.71
CA LEU A 71 -4.44 14.68 -7.16
C LEU A 71 -3.02 14.64 -7.74
N GLN A 72 -2.65 13.57 -8.43
CA GLN A 72 -1.35 13.45 -9.08
C GLN A 72 -1.37 14.12 -10.46
N ASP A 73 -0.41 15.00 -10.70
CA ASP A 73 -0.27 15.75 -11.96
C ASP A 73 1.19 15.84 -12.43
N GLU A 74 1.44 16.61 -13.49
CA GLU A 74 2.79 16.81 -14.05
C GLU A 74 3.75 17.53 -13.07
N SER A 75 3.21 18.34 -12.15
CA SER A 75 4.01 19.03 -11.13
C SER A 75 4.38 18.13 -9.95
N SER A 76 3.61 17.05 -9.75
CA SER A 76 3.73 16.13 -8.61
C SER A 76 3.61 14.66 -9.04
N PRO A 77 4.43 14.17 -9.99
CA PRO A 77 4.20 12.89 -10.68
C PRO A 77 4.31 11.64 -9.79
N ASN A 78 4.82 11.76 -8.56
CA ASN A 78 4.97 10.66 -7.60
C ASN A 78 4.01 10.78 -6.39
N PHE A 79 3.07 11.72 -6.42
CA PHE A 79 2.22 12.04 -5.27
C PHE A 79 1.55 10.81 -4.65
N VAL A 80 0.91 9.95 -5.45
CA VAL A 80 0.22 8.74 -4.96
C VAL A 80 1.21 7.80 -4.28
N PHE A 81 2.37 7.57 -4.92
CA PHE A 81 3.41 6.71 -4.39
C PHE A 81 3.95 7.22 -3.05
N GLU A 82 4.21 8.52 -2.93
CA GLU A 82 4.70 9.15 -1.70
C GLU A 82 3.69 9.01 -0.56
N VAL A 83 2.42 9.34 -0.82
CA VAL A 83 1.34 9.23 0.17
C VAL A 83 1.17 7.78 0.63
N VAL A 84 1.13 6.82 -0.29
CA VAL A 84 1.00 5.39 0.04
C VAL A 84 2.23 4.87 0.80
N THR A 85 3.43 5.35 0.47
CA THR A 85 4.66 4.99 1.19
C THR A 85 4.64 5.50 2.63
N ILE A 86 4.20 6.76 2.83
CA ILE A 86 4.00 7.34 4.16
C ILE A 86 2.98 6.50 4.95
N TYR A 87 1.85 6.17 4.33
CA TYR A 87 0.82 5.33 4.94
C TYR A 87 1.40 4.00 5.45
N PHE A 88 2.16 3.28 4.62
CA PHE A 88 2.73 1.99 5.03
C PHE A 88 3.75 2.13 6.15
N ARG A 89 4.58 3.17 6.12
CA ARG A 89 5.56 3.46 7.19
C ARG A 89 4.89 3.70 8.54
N GLU A 90 3.86 4.54 8.56
CA GLU A 90 3.16 4.86 9.81
C GLU A 90 2.32 3.67 10.30
N SER A 91 1.70 2.92 9.37
CA SER A 91 0.94 1.72 9.70
C SER A 91 1.79 0.60 10.31
N GLU A 92 3.05 0.42 9.88
CA GLU A 92 3.96 -0.55 10.52
C GLU A 92 4.28 -0.20 11.98
N LYS A 93 4.34 1.10 12.31
CA LYS A 93 4.50 1.54 13.71
C LYS A 93 3.24 1.21 14.51
N LEU A 94 2.06 1.51 13.97
CA LEU A 94 0.79 1.24 14.62
C LEU A 94 0.56 -0.27 14.84
N LEU A 95 0.84 -1.12 13.85
CA LEU A 95 0.74 -2.57 13.98
C LEU A 95 1.62 -3.12 15.11
N ARG A 96 2.87 -2.62 15.22
CA ARG A 96 3.78 -3.02 16.32
C ARG A 96 3.20 -2.63 17.67
N ILE A 97 2.76 -1.39 17.82
CA ILE A 97 2.14 -0.90 19.06
C ILE A 97 0.90 -1.74 19.42
N LEU A 98 0.02 -2.03 18.47
CA LEU A 98 -1.18 -2.86 18.71
C LEU A 98 -0.82 -4.29 19.13
N ARG A 99 0.22 -4.88 18.52
CA ARG A 99 0.73 -6.19 18.91
C ARG A 99 1.28 -6.18 20.34
N ASP A 100 2.09 -5.18 20.68
CA ASP A 100 2.71 -5.06 22.00
C ASP A 100 1.63 -4.92 23.08
N ASN A 101 0.59 -4.10 22.84
CA ASN A 101 -0.56 -3.95 23.76
C ASN A 101 -1.34 -5.25 24.00
N LEU A 102 -1.34 -6.19 23.06
CA LEU A 102 -2.01 -7.49 23.17
C LEU A 102 -1.07 -8.65 23.56
N SER A 103 0.23 -8.38 23.69
CA SER A 103 1.24 -9.36 24.07
C SER A 103 1.14 -9.71 25.55
N ASP A 104 0.82 -8.73 26.39
CA ASP A 104 0.57 -8.93 27.81
C ASP A 104 -0.81 -9.63 28.00
N ARG A 105 -0.84 -10.61 28.90
CA ARG A 105 -2.06 -11.35 29.24
C ARG A 105 -2.82 -10.73 30.41
N GLU A 106 -2.14 -10.01 31.28
CA GLU A 106 -2.73 -9.52 32.53
C GLU A 106 -3.22 -8.07 32.43
N PHE A 107 -2.63 -7.25 31.54
CA PHE A 107 -3.02 -5.84 31.42
C PHE A 107 -3.01 -5.36 29.96
N SER A 108 -4.19 -5.25 29.35
CA SER A 108 -4.36 -4.59 28.06
C SER A 108 -5.03 -3.24 28.26
N ASP A 109 -4.33 -2.16 27.91
CA ASP A 109 -4.89 -0.80 27.94
C ASP A 109 -5.76 -0.58 26.70
N TYR A 110 -7.02 -1.04 26.77
CA TYR A 110 -7.98 -0.92 25.67
C TYR A 110 -8.29 0.53 25.29
N ALA A 111 -8.16 1.48 26.22
CA ALA A 111 -8.37 2.90 25.94
C ALA A 111 -7.25 3.43 25.02
N LYS A 112 -5.98 3.17 25.34
CA LYS A 112 -4.86 3.53 24.45
C LYS A 112 -4.94 2.80 23.11
N MET A 113 -5.34 1.52 23.12
CA MET A 113 -5.55 0.76 21.89
C MET A 113 -6.59 1.40 20.97
N GLY A 114 -7.69 1.92 21.54
CA GLY A 114 -8.71 2.67 20.80
C GLY A 114 -8.15 3.91 20.09
N ILE A 115 -7.22 4.65 20.71
CA ILE A 115 -6.56 5.81 20.10
C ILE A 115 -5.76 5.38 18.86
N HIS A 116 -4.94 4.33 18.99
CA HIS A 116 -4.15 3.81 17.87
C HIS A 116 -5.02 3.25 16.74
N LEU A 117 -6.14 2.60 17.07
CA LEU A 117 -7.10 2.10 16.09
C LEU A 117 -7.82 3.22 15.35
N ASN A 118 -8.17 4.33 16.04
CA ASN A 118 -8.73 5.51 15.38
C ASN A 118 -7.74 6.15 14.41
N GLN A 119 -6.46 6.24 14.81
CA GLN A 119 -5.40 6.75 13.93
C GLN A 119 -5.24 5.87 12.68
N PHE A 120 -5.22 4.55 12.85
CA PHE A 120 -5.12 3.60 11.74
C PHE A 120 -6.36 3.68 10.84
N LEU A 121 -7.56 3.73 11.42
CA LEU A 121 -8.80 3.88 10.67
C LEU A 121 -8.79 5.15 9.82
N GLY A 122 -8.36 6.28 10.38
CA GLY A 122 -8.26 7.55 9.67
C GLY A 122 -7.27 7.48 8.50
N SER A 123 -6.07 6.97 8.74
CA SER A 123 -5.03 6.85 7.70
C SER A 123 -5.39 5.84 6.61
N SER A 124 -6.03 4.73 6.96
CA SER A 124 -6.55 3.76 5.97
C SER A 124 -7.68 4.38 5.16
N SER A 125 -8.53 5.20 5.78
CA SER A 125 -9.59 5.92 5.06
C SER A 125 -8.98 6.88 4.05
N SER A 126 -7.96 7.68 4.42
CA SER A 126 -7.38 8.70 3.52
C SER A 126 -6.73 8.15 2.24
N ILE A 127 -6.33 6.88 2.21
CA ILE A 127 -5.79 6.22 1.01
C ILE A 127 -6.80 5.27 0.34
N GLY A 128 -8.04 5.19 0.84
CA GLY A 128 -9.06 4.27 0.33
C GLY A 128 -8.82 2.80 0.61
N ALA A 129 -8.07 2.45 1.66
CA ALA A 129 -7.81 1.08 2.09
C ALA A 129 -9.02 0.47 2.82
N LYS A 130 -10.11 0.26 2.10
CA LYS A 130 -11.43 -0.11 2.63
C LYS A 130 -11.43 -1.36 3.51
N ARG A 131 -10.79 -2.46 3.07
CA ARG A 131 -10.75 -3.71 3.86
C ARG A 131 -10.01 -3.52 5.18
N VAL A 132 -8.84 -2.89 5.15
CA VAL A 132 -8.05 -2.57 6.35
C VAL A 132 -8.87 -1.70 7.31
N ARG A 133 -9.48 -0.63 6.78
CA ARG A 133 -10.36 0.27 7.55
C ARG A 133 -11.48 -0.49 8.26
N ASN A 134 -12.16 -1.39 7.55
CA ASN A 134 -13.28 -2.16 8.11
C ASN A 134 -12.81 -3.11 9.22
N VAL A 135 -11.63 -3.70 9.10
CA VAL A 135 -11.04 -4.51 10.18
C VAL A 135 -10.71 -3.62 11.39
N CYS A 136 -10.16 -2.42 11.19
CA CYS A 136 -9.93 -1.47 12.28
C CYS A 136 -11.22 -1.10 13.03
N VAL A 137 -12.35 -0.95 12.33
CA VAL A 137 -13.68 -0.73 12.94
C VAL A 137 -14.06 -1.91 13.84
N ALA A 138 -13.97 -3.14 13.32
CA ALA A 138 -14.31 -4.35 14.07
C ALA A 138 -13.38 -4.56 15.28
N PHE A 139 -12.08 -4.28 15.10
CA PHE A 139 -11.09 -4.33 16.17
C PHE A 139 -11.46 -3.31 17.26
N ARG A 140 -11.75 -2.05 16.89
CA ARG A 140 -12.12 -1.02 17.86
C ARG A 140 -13.34 -1.43 18.69
N ALA A 141 -14.37 -1.97 18.05
CA ALA A 141 -15.56 -2.47 18.75
C ALA A 141 -15.22 -3.60 19.74
N ALA A 142 -14.32 -4.52 19.36
CA ALA A 142 -13.85 -5.56 20.28
C ALA A 142 -13.08 -4.99 21.47
N SER A 143 -12.25 -3.96 21.24
CA SER A 143 -11.50 -3.27 22.29
C SER A 143 -12.40 -2.52 23.27
N GLU A 144 -13.45 -1.84 22.77
CA GLU A 144 -14.45 -1.15 23.60
C GLU A 144 -15.24 -2.13 24.50
N GLN A 145 -15.37 -3.39 24.08
CA GLN A 145 -16.01 -4.46 24.85
C GLN A 145 -15.02 -5.23 25.76
N ASN A 146 -13.75 -4.79 25.85
CA ASN A 146 -12.67 -5.52 26.52
C ASN A 146 -12.55 -6.99 26.06
N ASN A 147 -12.94 -7.28 24.81
CA ASN A 147 -13.00 -8.63 24.26
C ASN A 147 -11.63 -9.04 23.72
N ARG A 148 -10.75 -9.52 24.63
CA ARG A 148 -9.37 -9.91 24.30
C ARG A 148 -9.26 -10.89 23.12
N LEU A 149 -10.12 -11.91 23.09
CA LEU A 149 -10.12 -12.91 22.00
C LEU A 149 -10.56 -12.28 20.67
N GLY A 150 -11.53 -11.36 20.72
CA GLY A 150 -11.93 -10.54 19.58
C GLY A 150 -10.78 -9.68 19.06
N CYS A 151 -10.08 -8.97 19.96
CA CYS A 151 -8.92 -8.15 19.63
C CYS A 151 -7.78 -8.97 19.00
N LEU A 152 -7.47 -10.16 19.52
CA LEU A 152 -6.45 -11.03 18.94
C LEU A 152 -6.79 -11.48 17.52
N ARG A 153 -8.05 -11.90 17.29
CA ARG A 153 -8.51 -12.29 15.94
C ARG A 153 -8.49 -11.10 14.98
N ALA A 154 -8.92 -9.93 15.47
CA ALA A 154 -8.92 -8.71 14.67
C ALA A 154 -7.50 -8.25 14.33
N LEU A 155 -6.52 -8.40 15.25
CA LEU A 155 -5.11 -8.12 14.96
C LEU A 155 -4.54 -9.05 13.88
N GLU A 156 -4.80 -10.35 13.98
CA GLU A 156 -4.35 -11.32 12.96
C GLU A 156 -4.93 -10.99 11.58
N LEU A 157 -6.23 -10.68 11.53
CA LEU A 157 -6.88 -10.26 10.30
C LEU A 157 -6.35 -8.91 9.80
N LEU A 158 -6.08 -7.95 10.68
CA LEU A 158 -5.55 -6.65 10.32
C LEU A 158 -4.17 -6.77 9.69
N GLU A 159 -3.28 -7.59 10.26
CA GLU A 159 -1.96 -7.89 9.70
C GLU A 159 -2.07 -8.53 8.31
N HIS A 160 -2.99 -9.48 8.14
CA HIS A 160 -3.26 -10.10 6.84
C HIS A 160 -3.74 -9.11 5.79
N GLU A 161 -4.77 -8.30 6.11
CA GLU A 161 -5.35 -7.32 5.18
C GLU A 161 -4.37 -6.20 4.82
N TYR A 162 -3.64 -5.69 5.83
CA TYR A 162 -2.57 -4.73 5.63
C TYR A 162 -1.55 -5.28 4.62
N CYS A 163 -1.18 -6.55 4.80
CA CYS A 163 -0.14 -7.12 3.99
C CYS A 163 -0.58 -7.43 2.56
N PHE A 164 -1.80 -7.93 2.40
CA PHE A 164 -2.42 -8.12 1.09
C PHE A 164 -2.44 -6.80 0.30
N LEU A 165 -2.90 -5.71 0.94
CA LEU A 165 -2.91 -4.38 0.34
C LEU A 165 -1.49 -3.93 -0.06
N LYS A 166 -0.52 -4.07 0.86
CA LYS A 166 0.87 -3.71 0.61
C LYS A 166 1.47 -4.48 -0.56
N ASN A 167 1.19 -5.77 -0.71
CA ASN A 167 1.74 -6.53 -1.82
C ASN A 167 1.09 -6.10 -3.16
N LYS A 168 -0.21 -5.78 -3.16
CA LYS A 168 -0.94 -5.38 -4.37
C LYS A 168 -0.62 -3.96 -4.84
N LEU A 169 -0.46 -3.01 -3.92
CA LEU A 169 -0.02 -1.66 -4.29
C LEU A 169 1.45 -1.65 -4.76
N TYR A 170 2.29 -2.56 -4.24
CA TYR A 170 3.65 -2.74 -4.74
C TYR A 170 3.65 -3.19 -6.21
N GLU A 171 2.85 -4.21 -6.53
CA GLU A 171 2.66 -4.72 -7.89
C GLU A 171 2.16 -3.61 -8.84
N LEU A 172 1.21 -2.79 -8.38
CA LEU A 172 0.72 -1.64 -9.15
C LEU A 172 1.84 -0.64 -9.47
N PHE A 173 2.63 -0.24 -8.46
CA PHE A 173 3.72 0.71 -8.67
C PHE A 173 4.87 0.15 -9.53
N GLN A 174 5.07 -1.16 -9.52
CA GLN A 174 6.00 -1.82 -10.44
C GLN A 174 5.54 -1.71 -11.89
N LEU A 175 4.25 -1.92 -12.16
CA LEU A 175 3.69 -1.74 -13.51
C LEU A 175 3.76 -0.28 -13.96
N GLU A 176 3.47 0.68 -13.06
CA GLU A 176 3.61 2.12 -13.34
C GLU A 176 5.03 2.52 -13.71
N GLN A 177 6.01 1.97 -13.00
CA GLN A 177 7.42 2.18 -13.25
C GLN A 177 7.88 1.59 -14.59
N GLN A 178 7.47 0.36 -14.91
CA GLN A 178 7.79 -0.25 -16.21
C GLN A 178 7.19 0.58 -17.37
N ARG A 179 5.97 1.11 -17.16
CA ARG A 179 5.30 1.99 -18.12
C ARG A 179 6.05 3.30 -18.31
N SER A 180 6.55 3.93 -17.24
CA SER A 180 7.29 5.19 -17.33
C SER A 180 8.64 5.02 -18.03
N MET A 181 9.35 3.92 -17.76
CA MET A 181 10.58 3.57 -18.48
C MET A 181 10.35 3.35 -19.97
N ALA A 182 9.27 2.66 -20.33
CA ALA A 182 8.91 2.43 -21.73
C ALA A 182 8.49 3.74 -22.45
N ALA A 183 7.89 4.69 -21.74
CA ALA A 183 7.49 5.99 -22.31
C ALA A 183 8.63 7.02 -22.40
N GLY A 184 9.70 6.87 -21.62
CA GLY A 184 10.80 7.86 -21.47
C GLY A 184 11.86 7.87 -22.57
N VAL A 185 11.78 7.00 -23.58
CA VAL A 185 12.76 6.93 -24.69
C VAL A 185 12.47 8.04 -25.72
N ARG A 186 12.98 9.26 -25.49
CA ARG A 186 13.03 10.33 -26.50
C ARG A 186 14.44 10.39 -27.11
N TYR A 187 14.53 10.37 -28.44
CA TYR A 187 15.79 10.57 -29.19
C TYR A 187 16.38 11.96 -28.90
N PRO A 188 17.72 12.11 -28.84
CA PRO A 188 18.33 13.41 -29.07
C PRO A 188 18.05 13.80 -30.53
N ALA A 189 17.37 14.92 -30.74
CA ALA A 189 17.27 15.54 -32.05
C ALA A 189 18.69 15.86 -32.51
N GLN A 190 19.13 15.23 -33.60
CA GLN A 190 20.34 15.63 -34.30
C GLN A 190 20.04 16.97 -34.98
N HIS A 191 20.63 18.04 -34.47
CA HIS A 191 20.83 19.29 -35.20
C HIS A 191 22.26 19.34 -35.72
#